data_AF-A0A0W0RQ23-F1
#
_entry.id   AF-A0A0W0RQ23-F1
#
_cell.length_a   1.000
_cell.length_b   1.000
_cell.length_c   1.000
_cell.angle_alpha   90.00
_cell.angle_beta   90.00
_cell.angle_gamma   90.00
#
_symmetry.space_group_name_H-M   'P 1'
#
loop_
_entity.id
_entity.type
_entity.pdbx_description
1 polymer ?
#
loop_
_entity_poly.entity_id
_entity_poly.type
_entity_poly.pdbx_seq_one_letter_code
_entity_poly.pdbx_strand_id
1 'polypeptide(L)'
;MYGQVWRSQFKSDEYLVFVKNEWQQGLFDYADNILELAIELCRKNKELPPTLPQFIDFCKNCSKRSAFFERDESPKKNNPEVAKTHLQKIKQILNMKIN
;
A
#
# COMPACT_ATOMS: atom_id res chain seq x y z
N MET A 1 10.92 10.08 16.78
CA MET A 1 9.89 11.10 16.53
C MET A 1 10.61 12.39 16.17
N TYR A 2 10.30 13.03 15.04
CA TYR A 2 11.09 14.12 14.42
C TYR A 2 10.99 15.48 15.15
N GLY A 3 10.67 15.50 16.44
CA GLY A 3 10.25 16.69 17.17
C GLY A 3 11.28 17.84 17.17
N GLN A 4 12.57 17.53 17.25
CA GLN A 4 13.63 18.56 17.15
C GLN A 4 13.71 19.18 15.75
N VAL A 5 13.54 18.37 14.70
CA VAL A 5 13.58 18.84 13.30
C VAL A 5 12.36 19.70 12.99
N TRP A 6 11.16 19.27 13.41
CA TRP A 6 9.93 20.03 13.23
C TRP A 6 9.92 21.34 14.02
N ARG A 7 10.42 21.36 15.26
CA ARG A 7 10.57 22.60 16.03
C ARG A 7 11.53 23.59 15.38
N SER A 8 12.59 23.10 14.72
CA SER A 8 13.50 23.96 13.98
C SER A 8 12.90 24.51 12.68
N GLN A 9 12.05 23.73 12.00
CA GLN A 9 11.40 24.09 10.74
C GLN A 9 10.20 25.04 10.94
N PHE A 10 9.36 24.79 11.95
CA PHE A 10 8.12 25.54 12.18
C PHE A 10 8.30 26.52 13.35
N LYS A 11 9.02 27.61 13.10
CA LYS A 11 9.26 28.66 14.11
C LYS A 11 8.15 29.71 14.19
N SER A 12 7.40 29.88 13.10
CA SER A 12 6.30 30.83 13.00
C SER A 12 4.96 30.12 13.04
N ASP A 13 4.06 30.59 13.90
CA ASP A 13 2.73 30.01 14.07
C ASP A 13 1.89 30.11 12.79
N GLU A 14 1.99 31.23 12.08
CA GLU A 14 1.34 31.43 10.76
C GLU A 14 1.79 30.40 9.73
N TYR A 15 3.09 30.07 9.71
CA TYR A 15 3.63 29.06 8.80
C TYR A 15 3.17 27.66 9.18
N LEU A 16 3.00 27.38 10.48
CA LEU A 16 2.46 26.12 10.96
C LEU A 16 0.99 25.92 10.56
N VAL A 17 0.17 26.98 10.62
CA VAL A 17 -1.22 26.97 10.13
C VAL A 17 -1.27 26.76 8.61
N PHE A 18 -0.41 27.45 7.85
CA PHE A 18 -0.30 27.26 6.41
C PHE A 18 0.04 25.81 6.05
N VAL A 19 1.08 25.25 6.68
CA VAL A 19 1.52 23.88 6.42
C VAL A 19 0.45 22.87 6.81
N LYS A 20 -0.26 23.06 7.92
CA LYS A 20 -1.40 22.19 8.28
C LYS A 20 -2.48 22.18 7.21
N ASN A 21 -2.85 23.35 6.67
CA ASN A 21 -3.83 23.44 5.60
C ASN A 21 -3.33 22.76 4.32
N GLU A 22 -2.08 22.99 3.92
CA GLU A 22 -1.49 22.34 2.74
C GLU A 22 -1.48 20.81 2.87
N TRP A 23 -1.10 20.29 4.05
CA TRP A 23 -1.11 18.85 4.31
C TRP A 23 -2.53 18.29 4.34
N GLN A 24 -3.47 19.00 4.96
CA GLN A 24 -4.86 18.58 4.98
C GLN A 24 -5.45 18.51 3.57
N GLN A 25 -5.20 19.53 2.73
CA GLN A 25 -5.67 19.54 1.35
C GLN A 25 -4.98 18.46 0.51
N GLY A 26 -3.65 18.32 0.61
CA GLY A 26 -2.89 17.35 -0.16
C GLY A 26 -3.17 15.89 0.22
N LEU A 27 -3.68 15.65 1.43
CA LEU A 27 -4.03 14.32 1.94
C LEU A 27 -5.54 14.05 1.95
N PHE A 28 -6.38 15.01 1.55
CA PHE A 28 -7.83 14.92 1.63
C PHE A 28 -8.40 13.70 0.88
N ASP A 29 -7.83 13.39 -0.28
CA ASP A 29 -8.28 12.27 -1.13
C ASP A 29 -7.79 10.88 -0.66
N TYR A 30 -6.95 10.79 0.37
CA TYR A 30 -6.41 9.53 0.85
C TYR A 30 -7.20 9.00 2.04
N ALA A 31 -7.54 7.71 2.00
CA ALA A 31 -8.19 7.04 3.11
C ALA A 31 -7.24 6.89 4.33
N ASP A 32 -7.81 6.96 5.53
CA ASP A 32 -7.06 6.94 6.80
C ASP A 32 -6.13 5.72 6.93
N ASN A 33 -6.57 4.55 6.46
CA ASN A 33 -5.77 3.32 6.46
C ASN A 33 -4.48 3.44 5.60
N ILE A 34 -4.55 4.15 4.48
CA ILE A 34 -3.38 4.40 3.62
C ILE A 34 -2.45 5.40 4.29
N LEU A 35 -2.99 6.42 4.95
CA LEU A 35 -2.22 7.42 5.69
C LEU A 35 -1.45 6.77 6.85
N GLU A 36 -2.09 5.92 7.66
CA GLU A 36 -1.42 5.20 8.75
C GLU A 36 -0.29 4.31 8.24
N LEU A 37 -0.55 3.54 7.17
CA LEU A 37 0.46 2.67 6.57
C LEU A 37 1.65 3.47 6.02
N ALA A 38 1.39 4.61 5.37
CA ALA A 38 2.41 5.52 4.88
C ALA A 38 3.23 6.14 6.02
N ILE A 39 2.60 6.52 7.14
CA ILE A 39 3.27 7.02 8.35
C ILE A 39 4.21 5.96 8.92
N GLU A 40 3.75 4.72 9.05
CA GLU A 40 4.57 3.62 9.55
C GLU A 40 5.76 3.31 8.63
N LEU A 41 5.54 3.27 7.32
CA LEU A 41 6.58 3.08 6.32
C LEU A 41 7.61 4.20 6.37
N CYS A 42 7.14 5.45 6.44
CA CYS A 42 8.03 6.59 6.52
C CYS A 42 8.89 6.53 7.79
N ARG A 43 8.28 6.21 8.92
CA ARG A 43 8.97 6.02 10.21
C ARG A 43 10.04 4.94 10.16
N LYS A 44 9.82 3.84 9.44
CA LYS A 44 10.79 2.73 9.32
C LYS A 44 11.93 3.03 8.35
N ASN A 45 11.67 3.82 7.30
CA ASN A 45 12.61 3.98 6.18
C ASN A 45 13.30 5.34 6.12
N LYS A 46 12.85 6.34 6.88
CA LYS A 46 13.39 7.71 6.82
C LYS A 46 13.87 8.18 8.18
N GLU A 47 15.13 8.57 8.23
CA GLU A 47 15.77 9.17 9.42
C GLU A 47 15.29 10.61 9.67
N LEU A 48 14.77 11.27 8.63
CA LEU A 48 14.28 12.65 8.65
C LEU A 48 12.78 12.70 8.27
N PRO A 49 12.04 13.73 8.74
CA PRO A 49 10.65 13.88 8.36
C PRO A 49 10.53 14.14 6.86
N PRO A 50 9.59 13.47 6.17
CA PRO A 50 9.37 13.68 4.75
C PRO A 50 8.79 15.06 4.49
N THR A 51 9.04 15.60 3.30
CA THR A 51 8.25 16.74 2.80
C THR A 51 6.87 16.28 2.33
N LEU A 52 5.89 17.19 2.25
CA LEU A 52 4.55 16.88 1.73
C LEU A 52 4.57 16.12 0.40
N PRO A 53 5.29 16.55 -0.66
CA PRO A 53 5.33 15.82 -1.92
C PRO A 53 5.97 14.43 -1.79
N GLN A 54 6.98 14.26 -0.94
CA GLN A 54 7.56 12.94 -0.67
C GLN A 54 6.55 12.03 0.03
N PHE A 55 5.79 12.58 0.98
CA PHE A 55 4.77 11.82 1.69
C PHE A 55 3.58 11.44 0.79
N ILE A 56 3.18 12.32 -0.12
CA ILE A 56 2.19 12.02 -1.16
C ILE A 56 2.66 10.86 -2.05
N ASP A 57 3.93 10.81 -2.43
CA ASP A 57 4.49 9.70 -3.21
C ASP A 57 4.44 8.38 -2.42
N PHE A 58 4.76 8.41 -1.12
CA PHE A 58 4.56 7.26 -0.23
C PHE A 58 3.10 6.81 -0.19
N CYS A 59 2.15 7.72 -0.04
CA CYS A 59 0.72 7.41 -0.01
C CYS A 59 0.26 6.77 -1.35
N LYS A 60 0.71 7.30 -2.49
CA LYS A 60 0.46 6.70 -3.81
C LYS A 60 1.00 5.28 -3.93
N ASN A 61 2.22 5.04 -3.44
CA ASN A 61 2.81 3.70 -3.48
C ASN A 61 2.07 2.72 -2.56
N CYS A 62 1.60 3.17 -1.40
CA CYS A 62 0.79 2.37 -0.48
C CYS A 62 -0.57 2.03 -1.08
N SER A 63 -1.25 3.02 -1.68
CA SER A 63 -2.52 2.83 -2.39
C SER A 63 -2.39 1.84 -3.55
N LYS A 64 -1.35 1.96 -4.40
CA LYS A 64 -1.09 1.01 -5.48
C LYS A 64 -0.89 -0.42 -4.99
N ARG A 65 -0.17 -0.59 -3.88
CA ARG A 65 0.04 -1.92 -3.27
C ARG A 65 -1.27 -2.48 -2.71
N SER A 66 -2.11 -1.64 -2.11
CA SER A 66 -3.43 -2.07 -1.61
C SER A 66 -4.37 -2.50 -2.74
N ALA A 67 -4.43 -1.72 -3.83
CA ALA A 67 -5.26 -2.05 -5.00
C ALA A 67 -4.81 -3.33 -5.72
N PHE A 68 -3.49 -3.61 -5.75
CA PHE A 68 -2.98 -4.87 -6.30
C PHE A 68 -3.42 -6.11 -5.49
N PHE A 69 -3.78 -5.93 -4.22
CA PHE A 69 -4.27 -6.98 -3.32
C PHE A 69 -5.79 -7.00 -3.16
N GLU A 70 -6.54 -6.26 -3.99
CA GLU A 70 -7.97 -6.56 -4.15
C GLU A 70 -8.10 -7.98 -4.69
N ARG A 71 -8.40 -8.91 -3.77
CA ARG A 71 -8.83 -10.25 -4.15
C ARG A 71 -10.07 -10.03 -5.00
N ASP A 72 -9.97 -10.44 -6.26
CA ASP A 72 -11.14 -10.60 -7.11
C ASP A 72 -12.08 -11.60 -6.41
N GLU A 73 -12.98 -11.08 -5.58
CA GLU A 73 -14.03 -11.84 -4.88
C GLU A 73 -15.14 -12.26 -5.85
N SER A 74 -14.96 -12.04 -7.16
CA SER A 74 -15.84 -12.66 -8.13
C SER A 74 -15.60 -14.18 -8.06
N PRO A 75 -16.63 -14.98 -7.72
CA PRO A 75 -16.48 -16.42 -7.79
C PRO A 75 -16.25 -16.76 -9.25
N LYS A 76 -14.98 -16.93 -9.64
CA LYS A 76 -14.61 -17.44 -10.96
C LYS A 76 -15.45 -18.69 -11.16
N LYS A 77 -16.28 -18.67 -12.21
CA LYS A 77 -17.18 -19.75 -12.60
C LYS A 77 -16.32 -20.96 -12.96
N ASN A 78 -15.88 -21.69 -11.94
CA ASN A 78 -15.02 -22.84 -12.10
C ASN A 78 -15.89 -23.96 -12.67
N ASN A 79 -15.66 -24.31 -13.94
CA ASN A 79 -16.30 -25.46 -14.54
C ASN A 79 -15.74 -26.74 -13.90
N PRO A 80 -16.55 -27.51 -13.14
CA PRO A 80 -16.07 -28.68 -12.41
C PRO A 80 -15.56 -29.78 -13.35
N GLU A 81 -16.01 -29.80 -14.61
CA GLU A 81 -15.55 -30.72 -15.66
C GLU A 81 -14.12 -30.43 -16.11
N VAL A 82 -13.75 -29.15 -16.20
CA VAL A 82 -12.39 -28.71 -16.55
C VAL A 82 -11.45 -29.07 -15.41
N ALA A 83 -11.85 -28.83 -14.16
CA ALA A 83 -11.08 -29.23 -12.98
C ALA A 83 -10.84 -30.75 -12.91
N LYS A 84 -11.86 -31.56 -13.20
CA LYS A 84 -11.72 -33.03 -13.28
C LYS A 84 -10.75 -33.46 -14.38
N THR A 85 -10.83 -32.85 -15.55
CA THR A 85 -9.92 -33.13 -16.67
C THR A 85 -8.46 -32.84 -16.30
N HIS A 86 -8.20 -31.70 -15.66
CA HIS A 86 -6.85 -31.37 -15.19
C HIS A 86 -6.35 -32.32 -14.12
N LEU A 87 -7.19 -32.67 -13.13
CA LEU A 87 -6.84 -33.63 -12.07
C LEU A 87 -6.54 -35.03 -12.62
N GLN A 88 -7.30 -35.50 -13.62
CA GLN A 88 -7.02 -36.77 -14.28
C GLN A 88 -5.70 -36.75 -15.05
N LYS A 89 -5.41 -35.64 -15.75
CA LYS A 89 -4.16 -35.48 -16.49
C LYS A 89 -2.95 -35.45 -15.55
N ILE A 90 -3.06 -34.74 -14.42
CA ILE A 90 -2.04 -34.73 -13.36
C ILE A 90 -1.85 -36.15 -12.79
N LYS A 91 -2.93 -36.86 -12.50
CA LYS A 91 -2.88 -38.25 -12.03
C LYS A 91 -2.19 -39.17 -13.03
N GLN A 92 -2.43 -39.01 -14.33
CA GLN A 92 -1.76 -39.81 -15.37
C GLN A 92 -0.26 -39.53 -15.44
N ILE A 93 0.14 -38.26 -15.37
CA ILE A 93 1.55 -37.86 -15.37
C ILE A 93 2.27 -38.42 -14.15
N LEU A 94 1.66 -38.33 -12.96
CA LEU A 94 2.24 -38.84 -11.72
C LEU A 94 2.29 -40.37 -11.65
N ASN A 95 1.37 -41.05 -12.34
CA ASN A 95 1.30 -42.51 -12.37
C ASN A 95 2.04 -43.14 -13.57
N MET A 96 2.62 -42.31 -14.44
CA MET A 96 3.57 -42.78 -15.45
C MET A 96 4.87 -43.13 -14.75
N LYS A 97 5.07 -44.43 -14.51
CA LYS A 97 6.37 -44.96 -14.09
C LYS A 97 7.40 -44.63 -15.17
N ILE A 98 8.39 -43.83 -14.80
CA ILE A 98 9.66 -43.72 -15.52
C ILE A 98 10.29 -45.12 -15.42
N ASN A 99 10.21 -45.89 -16.51
CA ASN A 99 11.06 -47.07 -16.72
C ASN A 99 12.37 -46.61 -17.37
#